data_AF-A0A6J5X460-F1
#
_entry.id   AF-A0A6J5X460-F1
#
_cell.length_a   1.000
_cell.length_b   1.000
_cell.length_c   1.000
_cell.angle_alpha   90.00
_cell.angle_beta   90.00
_cell.angle_gamma   90.00
#
_symmetry.space_group_name_H-M   'P 1'
#
loop_
_entity.id
_entity.type
_entity.pdbx_description
1 polymer ?
#
loop_
_entity_poly.entity_id
_entity_poly.type
_entity_poly.pdbx_seq_one_letter_code
_entity_poly.pdbx_strand_id
1 'polypeptide(L)'
;MGSFTKFMASAIFFIVLSFFLVPTRAQEEGFIYVVISSKGLEFSKDLLIEQVVSSIIPLQLPQIEKSVKIPLVGQVHVVLSNITIYNVDIASSYVETSDSGIALIASGAKANLSMDWCYSYSTWLFDISYQGDASIQVEGMEVGVTLALNGQEETLKLSVLECGRYVKDISIKSFHTPSPVPNFYSWICIYINQGHLRLVDAFEGQIVFAVEDNISKKIIEGIMKLDSLLQSLPKQIALDDIAALNVTFVGNPVFNNSSIEFQINGLFMAPNDDFASSLYNKDSLNPVPFNAPAKMVEILLHENVFSSVSLVFFNANYMQWVINKTPDQSLLNTAGWKYIVPQLYKQYLNEDMELNISVSSPPIITVVNNGINITIYSDVTIGVMNVD
;
A
#
# COMPACT_ATOMS: atom_id res chain seq x y z
N MET A 1 41.99 46.85 -43.60
CA MET A 1 42.49 45.76 -42.73
C MET A 1 41.72 45.69 -41.40
N GLY A 2 40.39 45.85 -41.40
CA GLY A 2 39.56 45.87 -40.17
C GLY A 2 38.32 44.99 -40.19
N SER A 3 38.06 44.29 -41.31
CA SER A 3 36.92 43.38 -41.46
C SER A 3 37.27 41.93 -41.12
N PHE A 4 38.50 41.49 -41.42
CA PHE A 4 38.98 40.14 -41.12
C PHE A 4 39.12 39.85 -39.61
N THR A 5 39.51 40.84 -38.81
CA THR A 5 39.64 40.68 -37.34
C THR A 5 38.30 40.53 -36.63
N LYS A 6 37.22 41.11 -37.15
CA LYS A 6 35.85 40.93 -36.61
C LYS A 6 35.30 39.53 -36.89
N PHE A 7 35.61 38.97 -38.06
CA PHE A 7 35.17 37.61 -38.41
C PHE A 7 35.89 36.54 -37.58
N MET A 8 37.20 36.69 -37.35
CA MET A 8 37.97 35.75 -36.53
C MET A 8 37.53 35.76 -35.06
N ALA A 9 37.25 36.94 -34.49
CA ALA A 9 36.77 37.05 -33.11
C ALA A 9 35.38 36.41 -32.93
N SER A 10 34.49 36.51 -33.93
CA SER A 10 33.19 35.86 -33.89
C SER A 10 33.29 34.34 -34.01
N ALA A 11 34.16 33.82 -34.88
CA ALA A 11 34.38 32.38 -35.01
C ALA A 11 34.97 31.76 -33.74
N ILE A 12 35.93 32.44 -33.10
CA ILE A 12 36.51 31.99 -31.83
C ILE A 12 35.46 32.01 -30.70
N PHE A 13 34.57 33.01 -30.67
CA PHE A 13 33.47 33.07 -29.70
C PHE A 13 32.49 31.89 -29.88
N PHE A 14 32.13 31.54 -31.11
CA PHE A 14 31.27 30.39 -31.38
C PHE A 14 31.94 29.04 -31.04
N ILE A 15 33.25 28.90 -31.28
CA ILE A 15 34.01 27.70 -30.90
C ILE A 15 34.09 27.58 -29.37
N VAL A 16 34.40 28.66 -28.66
CA VAL A 16 34.43 28.66 -27.18
C VAL A 16 33.04 28.37 -26.60
N LEU A 17 31.97 28.95 -27.18
CA LEU A 17 30.59 28.66 -26.79
C LEU A 17 30.21 27.19 -27.02
N SER A 18 30.76 26.54 -28.05
CA SER A 18 30.56 25.11 -28.29
C SER A 18 31.25 24.20 -27.27
N PHE A 19 32.32 24.67 -26.61
CA PHE A 19 32.94 23.95 -25.48
C PHE A 19 32.18 24.11 -24.15
N PHE A 20 31.33 25.15 -24.02
CA PHE A 20 30.43 25.32 -22.87
C PHE A 20 29.06 24.64 -23.07
N LEU A 21 28.74 24.22 -24.28
CA LEU A 21 27.63 23.32 -24.59
C LEU A 21 28.07 21.87 -24.35
N VAL A 22 28.48 21.56 -23.12
CA VAL A 22 28.38 20.16 -22.66
C VAL A 22 26.88 19.89 -22.66
N PRO A 23 26.37 18.85 -23.37
CA PRO A 23 25.02 18.41 -23.11
C PRO A 23 25.03 18.01 -21.64
N THR A 24 24.43 18.82 -20.78
CA THR A 24 23.85 18.30 -19.54
C THR A 24 22.98 17.17 -20.03
N ARG A 25 23.45 15.92 -19.90
CA ARG A 25 22.56 14.78 -20.01
C ARG A 25 21.42 15.16 -19.07
N ALA A 26 20.24 15.38 -19.64
CA ALA A 26 19.03 15.25 -18.85
C ALA A 26 19.22 13.89 -18.17
N GLN A 27 19.34 13.91 -16.85
CA GLN A 27 19.47 12.69 -16.08
C GLN A 27 18.15 11.98 -16.32
N GLU A 28 18.14 11.08 -17.31
CA GLU A 28 16.94 10.36 -17.73
C GLU A 28 16.39 9.68 -16.49
N GLU A 29 15.21 10.12 -16.07
CA GLU A 29 14.66 9.72 -14.80
C GLU A 29 14.40 8.21 -14.81
N GLY A 30 15.09 7.47 -13.93
CA GLY A 30 15.08 6.02 -13.92
C GLY A 30 14.09 5.47 -12.92
N PHE A 31 12.81 5.43 -13.28
CA PHE A 31 11.76 5.03 -12.35
C PHE A 31 11.50 3.53 -12.31
N ILE A 32 10.93 3.09 -11.19
CA ILE A 32 10.24 1.82 -11.10
C ILE A 32 8.74 2.10 -11.13
N TYR A 33 8.03 1.43 -12.03
CA TYR A 33 6.58 1.47 -12.09
C TYR A 33 6.01 0.22 -11.42
N VAL A 34 5.00 0.39 -10.60
CA VAL A 34 4.28 -0.70 -9.94
C VAL A 34 2.82 -0.61 -10.35
N VAL A 35 2.31 -1.65 -10.99
CA VAL A 35 0.93 -1.73 -11.44
C VAL A 35 0.18 -2.75 -10.59
N ILE A 36 -0.87 -2.30 -9.91
CA ILE A 36 -1.86 -3.16 -9.27
C ILE A 36 -3.00 -3.37 -10.26
N SER A 37 -3.13 -4.60 -10.76
CA SER A 37 -4.15 -4.97 -11.74
C SER A 37 -5.52 -5.15 -11.10
N SER A 38 -6.54 -5.37 -11.93
CA SER A 38 -7.90 -5.70 -11.47
C SER A 38 -7.92 -6.91 -10.52
N LYS A 39 -7.09 -7.92 -10.79
CA LYS A 39 -6.94 -9.09 -9.93
C LYS A 39 -6.32 -8.74 -8.58
N GLY A 40 -5.36 -7.81 -8.55
CA GLY A 40 -4.76 -7.30 -7.32
C GLY A 40 -5.74 -6.46 -6.49
N LEU A 41 -6.59 -5.66 -7.17
CA LEU A 41 -7.65 -4.89 -6.53
C LEU A 41 -8.72 -5.81 -5.93
N GLU A 42 -9.19 -6.82 -6.67
CA GLU A 42 -10.14 -7.82 -6.17
C GLU A 42 -9.61 -8.56 -4.94
N PHE A 43 -8.36 -9.01 -4.99
CA PHE A 43 -7.71 -9.64 -3.83
C PHE A 43 -7.64 -8.70 -2.63
N SER A 44 -7.25 -7.44 -2.85
CA SER A 44 -7.15 -6.44 -1.78
C SER A 44 -8.51 -6.14 -1.17
N LYS A 45 -9.57 -6.05 -1.99
CA LYS A 45 -10.95 -5.91 -1.53
C LYS A 45 -11.33 -7.04 -0.58
N ASP A 46 -11.12 -8.29 -0.98
CA ASP A 46 -11.51 -9.45 -0.16
C ASP A 46 -10.83 -9.43 1.21
N LEU A 47 -9.52 -9.12 1.23
CA LEU A 47 -8.75 -8.97 2.46
C LEU A 47 -9.27 -7.81 3.32
N LEU A 48 -9.57 -6.65 2.72
CA LEU A 48 -10.11 -5.50 3.47
C LEU A 48 -11.51 -5.78 4.02
N ILE A 49 -12.36 -6.50 3.29
CA ILE A 49 -13.68 -6.92 3.77
C ILE A 49 -13.55 -7.83 4.99
N GLU A 50 -12.65 -8.81 4.96
CA GLU A 50 -12.39 -9.68 6.11
C GLU A 50 -11.93 -8.87 7.34
N GLN A 51 -11.01 -7.93 7.15
CA GLN A 51 -10.53 -7.05 8.21
C GLN A 51 -11.67 -6.19 8.80
N VAL A 52 -12.53 -5.62 7.94
CA VAL A 52 -13.69 -4.83 8.39
C VAL A 52 -14.65 -5.70 9.21
N VAL A 53 -15.01 -6.90 8.73
CA VAL A 53 -15.89 -7.83 9.45
C VAL A 53 -15.30 -8.19 10.81
N SER A 54 -14.00 -8.49 10.88
CA SER A 54 -13.30 -8.79 12.15
C SER A 54 -13.31 -7.62 13.14
N SER A 55 -13.31 -6.38 12.64
CA SER A 55 -13.35 -5.18 13.47
C SER A 55 -14.75 -4.87 14.02
N ILE A 56 -15.79 -5.45 13.40
CA ILE A 56 -17.20 -5.30 13.78
C ILE A 56 -17.67 -6.43 14.71
N ILE A 57 -16.95 -7.56 14.80
CA ILE A 57 -17.39 -8.70 15.59
C ILE A 57 -16.44 -8.94 16.78
N PRO A 58 -16.88 -8.80 18.05
CA PRO A 58 -18.14 -8.18 18.49
C PRO A 58 -18.04 -6.65 18.56
N LEU A 59 -19.10 -5.94 18.17
CA LEU A 59 -19.21 -4.47 18.28
C LEU A 59 -20.34 -4.11 19.22
N GLN A 60 -20.02 -3.41 20.30
CA GLN A 60 -20.99 -2.84 21.24
C GLN A 60 -21.54 -1.54 20.68
N LEU A 61 -22.86 -1.44 20.59
CA LEU A 61 -23.59 -0.24 20.19
C LEU A 61 -24.05 0.52 21.44
N PRO A 62 -24.23 1.85 21.33
CA PRO A 62 -24.71 2.66 22.44
C PRO A 62 -26.12 2.26 22.87
N GLN A 63 -26.41 2.45 24.16
CA GLN A 63 -27.75 2.27 24.72
C GLN A 63 -28.76 3.19 24.02
N ILE A 64 -29.95 2.67 23.75
CA ILE A 64 -31.03 3.40 23.06
C ILE A 64 -32.21 3.52 24.01
N GLU A 65 -32.73 4.74 24.19
CA GLU A 65 -33.85 5.01 25.10
C GLU A 65 -34.97 5.75 24.39
N LYS A 66 -36.22 5.35 24.66
CA LYS A 66 -37.39 6.06 24.13
C LYS A 66 -38.56 5.97 25.09
N SER A 67 -39.25 7.10 25.23
CA SER A 67 -40.57 7.12 25.84
C SER A 67 -41.66 6.94 24.78
N VAL A 68 -42.50 5.92 24.92
CA VAL A 68 -43.63 5.63 24.01
C VAL A 68 -44.93 5.82 24.77
N LYS A 69 -45.86 6.59 24.18
CA LYS A 69 -47.21 6.75 24.74
C LYS A 69 -48.12 5.66 24.20
N ILE A 70 -48.53 4.73 25.06
CA ILE A 70 -49.45 3.66 24.70
C ILE A 70 -50.87 4.08 25.13
N PRO A 71 -51.88 4.04 24.23
CA PRO A 71 -53.27 4.30 24.60
C PRO A 71 -53.72 3.41 25.77
N LEU A 72 -54.50 3.96 26.71
CA LEU A 72 -55.00 3.30 27.93
C LEU A 72 -53.95 2.95 29.00
N VAL A 73 -52.67 2.77 28.62
CA VAL A 73 -51.58 2.50 29.57
C VAL A 73 -50.89 3.80 29.97
N GLY A 74 -50.57 4.73 29.06
CA GLY A 74 -49.87 5.98 29.39
C GLY A 74 -48.42 6.00 28.87
N GLN A 75 -47.56 6.82 29.48
CA GLN A 75 -46.16 6.96 29.03
C GLN A 75 -45.31 5.84 29.58
N VAL A 76 -44.73 5.07 28.68
CA VAL A 76 -43.83 3.96 28.95
C VAL A 76 -42.42 4.39 28.61
N HIS A 77 -41.46 4.09 29.48
CA HIS A 77 -40.05 4.23 29.18
C HIS A 77 -39.47 2.88 28.76
N VAL A 78 -38.81 2.84 27.60
CA VAL A 78 -38.16 1.63 27.08
C VAL A 78 -36.68 1.92 26.88
N VAL A 79 -35.84 1.01 27.38
CA VAL A 79 -34.37 1.06 27.27
C VAL A 79 -33.90 -0.21 26.57
N LEU A 80 -33.06 -0.06 25.54
CA LEU A 80 -32.33 -1.13 24.88
C LEU A 80 -30.85 -1.00 25.27
N SER A 81 -30.30 -1.99 25.94
CA SER A 81 -28.94 -2.00 26.49
C SER A 81 -28.16 -3.23 26.02
N ASN A 82 -26.84 -3.24 26.23
CA ASN A 82 -25.95 -4.35 25.85
C ASN A 82 -26.12 -4.79 24.38
N ILE A 83 -26.40 -3.83 23.50
CA ILE A 83 -26.64 -4.07 22.10
C ILE A 83 -25.31 -4.46 21.45
N THR A 84 -25.20 -5.71 21.01
CA THR A 84 -23.96 -6.28 20.47
C THR A 84 -24.20 -6.83 19.07
N ILE A 85 -23.44 -6.36 18.09
CA ILE A 85 -23.32 -7.04 16.80
C ILE A 85 -22.37 -8.21 16.99
N TYR A 86 -22.87 -9.43 16.80
CA TYR A 86 -22.08 -10.66 17.02
C TYR A 86 -21.83 -11.46 15.75
N ASN A 87 -22.48 -11.11 14.64
CA ASN A 87 -22.25 -11.74 13.35
C ASN A 87 -22.57 -10.77 12.22
N VAL A 88 -21.74 -10.76 11.17
CA VAL A 88 -21.93 -9.99 9.94
C VAL A 88 -21.63 -10.91 8.77
N ASP A 89 -22.55 -10.97 7.82
CA ASP A 89 -22.42 -11.71 6.56
C ASP A 89 -22.61 -10.75 5.39
N ILE A 90 -21.79 -10.85 4.35
CA ILE A 90 -21.79 -9.93 3.20
C ILE A 90 -22.04 -10.75 1.94
N ALA A 91 -23.16 -10.49 1.27
CA ALA A 91 -23.57 -11.27 0.10
C ALA A 91 -22.66 -11.05 -1.11
N SER A 92 -22.26 -9.80 -1.35
CA SER A 92 -21.39 -9.44 -2.47
C SER A 92 -20.58 -8.18 -2.16
N SER A 93 -19.38 -8.09 -2.72
CA SER A 93 -18.55 -6.89 -2.66
C SER A 93 -17.85 -6.67 -4.01
N TYR A 94 -17.63 -5.41 -4.37
CA TYR A 94 -16.94 -5.02 -5.60
C TYR A 94 -16.02 -3.83 -5.39
N VAL A 95 -15.04 -3.70 -6.28
CA VAL A 95 -14.04 -2.63 -6.28
C VAL A 95 -14.00 -2.00 -7.67
N GLU A 96 -14.05 -0.68 -7.71
CA GLU A 96 -13.95 0.10 -8.94
C GLU A 96 -12.91 1.19 -8.80
N THR A 97 -12.22 1.50 -9.89
CA THR A 97 -11.31 2.64 -10.00
C THR A 97 -11.95 3.70 -10.88
N SER A 98 -11.81 4.96 -10.48
CA SER A 98 -12.20 6.12 -11.26
C SER A 98 -11.08 7.15 -11.27
N ASP A 99 -11.20 8.17 -12.12
CA ASP A 99 -10.22 9.26 -12.22
C ASP A 99 -9.95 9.97 -10.87
N SER A 100 -10.87 9.86 -9.92
CA SER A 100 -10.81 10.52 -8.61
C SER A 100 -10.53 9.58 -7.44
N GLY A 101 -10.44 8.26 -7.64
CA GLY A 101 -10.13 7.33 -6.54
C GLY A 101 -10.57 5.88 -6.71
N ILE A 102 -10.73 5.21 -5.57
CA ILE A 102 -11.10 3.80 -5.43
C ILE A 102 -12.45 3.74 -4.71
N ALA A 103 -13.44 3.11 -5.34
CA ALA A 103 -14.71 2.80 -4.71
C ALA A 103 -14.72 1.33 -4.25
N LEU A 104 -15.03 1.12 -2.97
CA LEU A 104 -15.25 -0.20 -2.38
C LEU A 104 -16.69 -0.28 -1.90
N ILE A 105 -17.45 -1.24 -2.41
CA ILE A 105 -18.87 -1.35 -2.09
C ILE A 105 -19.18 -2.78 -1.66
N ALA A 106 -19.85 -2.88 -0.51
CA ALA A 106 -20.40 -4.12 0.02
C ALA A 106 -21.93 -4.03 0.00
N SER A 107 -22.58 -5.03 -0.57
CA SER A 107 -24.02 -5.04 -0.80
C SER A 107 -24.67 -6.29 -0.24
N GLY A 108 -25.92 -6.15 0.21
CA GLY A 108 -26.73 -7.25 0.73
C GLY A 108 -26.22 -7.80 2.07
N ALA A 109 -25.53 -6.98 2.86
CA ALA A 109 -25.00 -7.40 4.15
C ALA A 109 -26.12 -7.66 5.17
N LYS A 110 -25.90 -8.67 6.02
CA LYS A 110 -26.78 -9.06 7.11
C LYS A 110 -26.03 -9.02 8.43
N ALA A 111 -26.54 -8.30 9.42
CA ALA A 111 -25.94 -8.22 10.75
C ALA A 111 -26.88 -8.82 11.79
N ASN A 112 -26.40 -9.78 12.59
CA ASN A 112 -27.14 -10.30 13.73
C ASN A 112 -26.73 -9.55 14.99
N LEU A 113 -27.73 -9.13 15.77
CA LEU A 113 -27.58 -8.39 17.00
C LEU A 113 -28.22 -9.15 18.16
N SER A 114 -27.61 -9.04 19.32
CA SER A 114 -28.19 -9.40 20.61
C SER A 114 -28.35 -8.13 21.44
N MET A 115 -29.41 -8.02 22.22
CA MET A 115 -29.61 -6.88 23.11
C MET A 115 -30.48 -7.26 24.29
N ASP A 116 -30.33 -6.51 25.38
CA ASP A 116 -31.25 -6.54 26.50
C ASP A 116 -32.27 -5.42 26.33
N TRP A 117 -33.51 -5.66 26.73
CA TRP A 117 -34.56 -4.65 26.76
C TRP A 117 -35.15 -4.54 28.16
N CYS A 118 -35.46 -3.31 28.56
CA CYS A 118 -36.13 -2.99 29.81
C CYS A 118 -37.31 -2.06 29.53
N TYR A 119 -38.49 -2.48 29.96
CA TYR A 119 -39.73 -1.72 29.90
C TYR A 119 -40.07 -1.27 31.31
N SER A 120 -40.23 0.03 31.53
CA SER A 120 -40.72 0.57 32.80
C SER A 120 -41.92 1.48 32.58
N TYR A 121 -42.88 1.34 33.48
CA TYR A 121 -44.09 2.14 33.48
C TYR A 121 -44.48 2.50 34.91
N SER A 122 -44.74 3.79 35.12
CA SER A 122 -45.07 4.37 36.41
C SER A 122 -46.51 4.88 36.39
N THR A 123 -47.31 4.43 37.35
CA THR A 123 -48.65 4.98 37.64
C THR A 123 -48.64 5.74 38.95
N TRP A 124 -49.73 6.47 39.22
CA TRP A 124 -50.03 7.04 40.53
C TRP A 124 -50.18 6.00 41.67
N LEU A 125 -50.21 4.69 41.39
CA LEU A 125 -50.44 3.63 42.39
C LEU A 125 -49.28 2.63 42.53
N PHE A 126 -48.46 2.45 41.50
CA PHE A 126 -47.37 1.45 41.46
C PHE A 126 -46.41 1.70 40.28
N ASP A 127 -45.18 1.22 40.44
CA ASP A 127 -44.15 1.15 39.41
C ASP A 127 -43.90 -0.31 39.02
N ILE A 128 -43.90 -0.59 37.71
CA ILE A 128 -43.61 -1.93 37.18
C ILE A 128 -42.46 -1.83 36.18
N SER A 129 -41.53 -2.77 36.28
CA SER A 129 -40.40 -2.95 35.36
C SER A 129 -40.34 -4.39 34.87
N TYR A 130 -40.14 -4.57 33.57
CA TYR A 130 -39.95 -5.86 32.90
C TYR A 130 -38.64 -5.82 32.12
N GLN A 131 -37.93 -6.93 32.12
CA GLN A 131 -36.65 -7.07 31.42
C GLN A 131 -36.64 -8.37 30.62
N GLY A 132 -35.86 -8.41 29.55
CA GLY A 132 -35.60 -9.61 28.77
C GLY A 132 -34.50 -9.38 27.75
N ASP A 133 -34.28 -10.41 26.92
CA ASP A 133 -33.28 -10.40 25.86
C ASP A 133 -33.95 -10.52 24.49
N ALA A 134 -33.24 -10.07 23.45
CA ALA A 134 -33.72 -10.10 22.08
C ALA A 134 -32.58 -10.35 21.09
N SER A 135 -32.90 -11.05 20.00
CA SER A 135 -32.04 -11.16 18.84
C SER A 135 -32.72 -10.63 17.57
N ILE A 136 -32.04 -9.68 16.94
CA ILE A 136 -32.48 -8.97 15.74
C ILE A 136 -31.52 -9.30 14.59
N GLN A 137 -32.02 -9.29 13.36
CA GLN A 137 -31.21 -9.31 12.17
C GLN A 137 -31.52 -8.11 11.26
N VAL A 138 -30.54 -7.25 11.07
CA VAL A 138 -30.58 -6.22 10.03
C VAL A 138 -30.28 -6.88 8.68
N GLU A 139 -31.07 -6.59 7.66
CA GLU A 139 -30.93 -7.20 6.33
C GLU A 139 -30.79 -6.16 5.21
N GLY A 140 -30.06 -6.54 4.16
CA GLY A 140 -29.94 -5.72 2.96
C GLY A 140 -29.19 -4.42 3.22
N MET A 141 -28.19 -4.44 4.09
CA MET A 141 -27.30 -3.30 4.29
C MET A 141 -26.34 -3.16 3.12
N GLU A 142 -26.19 -1.93 2.65
CA GLU A 142 -25.23 -1.52 1.64
C GLU A 142 -24.31 -0.45 2.24
N VAL A 143 -23.02 -0.67 2.08
CA VAL A 143 -21.98 0.26 2.55
C VAL A 143 -21.01 0.48 1.41
N GLY A 144 -20.88 1.74 0.99
CA GLY A 144 -19.95 2.16 -0.04
C GLY A 144 -18.96 3.17 0.52
N VAL A 145 -17.68 2.98 0.25
CA VAL A 145 -16.65 3.96 0.58
C VAL A 145 -15.86 4.33 -0.67
N THR A 146 -15.69 5.63 -0.87
CA THR A 146 -14.87 6.19 -1.94
C THR A 146 -13.63 6.79 -1.32
N LEU A 147 -12.47 6.32 -1.76
CA LEU A 147 -11.15 6.67 -1.24
C LEU A 147 -10.37 7.44 -2.30
N ALA A 148 -9.79 8.58 -1.93
CA ALA A 148 -8.75 9.21 -2.74
C ALA A 148 -7.39 8.69 -2.31
N LEU A 149 -6.55 8.35 -3.28
CA LEU A 149 -5.16 7.98 -3.07
C LEU A 149 -4.27 8.95 -3.84
N ASN A 150 -3.46 9.72 -3.12
CA ASN A 150 -2.62 10.79 -3.68
C ASN A 150 -1.18 10.62 -3.22
N GLY A 151 -0.23 11.13 -3.99
CA GLY A 151 1.14 11.29 -3.56
C GLY A 151 1.28 12.49 -2.61
N GLN A 152 2.04 12.32 -1.53
CA GLN A 152 2.38 13.40 -0.59
C GLN A 152 3.84 13.23 -0.14
N GLU A 153 4.70 14.22 -0.44
CA GLU A 153 6.06 14.33 0.11
C GLU A 153 6.79 12.97 0.18
N GLU A 154 6.94 12.29 -0.97
CA GLU A 154 7.62 10.98 -1.13
C GLU A 154 6.87 9.75 -0.60
N THR A 155 5.64 9.93 -0.13
CA THR A 155 4.77 8.88 0.43
C THR A 155 3.41 8.86 -0.27
N LEU A 156 2.57 7.89 0.08
CA LEU A 156 1.17 7.85 -0.33
C LEU A 156 0.26 8.28 0.81
N LYS A 157 -0.78 9.04 0.47
CA LYS A 157 -1.85 9.42 1.37
C LYS A 157 -3.17 8.85 0.88
N LEU A 158 -3.85 8.14 1.77
CA LEU A 158 -5.20 7.63 1.58
C LEU A 158 -6.18 8.47 2.39
N SER A 159 -7.23 8.99 1.75
CA SER A 159 -8.26 9.79 2.43
C SER A 159 -9.67 9.38 2.00
N VAL A 160 -10.61 9.44 2.93
CA VAL A 160 -12.03 9.18 2.64
C VAL A 160 -12.64 10.40 1.94
N LEU A 161 -13.15 10.21 0.72
CA LEU A 161 -13.94 11.22 0.01
C LEU A 161 -15.40 11.15 0.43
N GLU A 162 -15.94 9.93 0.44
CA GLU A 162 -17.35 9.68 0.75
C GLU A 162 -17.50 8.31 1.42
N CYS A 163 -18.44 8.21 2.36
CA CYS A 163 -18.85 6.95 2.99
C CYS A 163 -20.38 6.89 2.97
N GLY A 164 -20.91 6.39 1.86
CA GLY A 164 -22.33 6.21 1.59
C GLY A 164 -22.89 4.98 2.29
N ARG A 165 -24.13 5.09 2.77
CA ARG A 165 -24.81 4.05 3.55
C ARG A 165 -26.26 3.92 3.12
N TYR A 166 -26.75 2.70 3.11
CA TYR A 166 -28.15 2.41 2.94
C TYR A 166 -28.52 1.08 3.59
N VAL A 167 -29.44 1.09 4.56
CA VAL A 167 -30.06 -0.14 5.08
C VAL A 167 -31.45 -0.29 4.47
N LYS A 168 -31.69 -1.45 3.85
CA LYS A 168 -32.98 -1.74 3.21
C LYS A 168 -34.08 -2.10 4.21
N ASP A 169 -33.80 -2.96 5.19
CA ASP A 169 -34.82 -3.49 6.10
C ASP A 169 -34.24 -4.02 7.43
N ILE A 170 -35.06 -4.07 8.48
CA ILE A 170 -34.76 -4.77 9.74
C ILE A 170 -35.76 -5.90 9.94
N SER A 171 -35.23 -7.12 10.14
CA SER A 171 -36.02 -8.28 10.53
C SER A 171 -35.74 -8.69 11.98
N ILE A 172 -36.76 -9.19 12.66
CA ILE A 172 -36.65 -9.66 14.03
C ILE A 172 -36.66 -11.17 14.00
N LYS A 173 -35.62 -11.80 14.56
CA LYS A 173 -35.55 -13.27 14.61
C LYS A 173 -36.25 -13.84 15.83
N SER A 174 -36.00 -13.28 17.00
CA SER A 174 -36.58 -13.79 18.25
C SER A 174 -36.53 -12.75 19.36
N PHE A 175 -37.66 -12.53 20.03
CA PHE A 175 -37.70 -11.90 21.35
C PHE A 175 -37.89 -12.98 22.40
N HIS A 176 -37.05 -12.97 23.42
CA HIS A 176 -37.23 -13.83 24.58
C HIS A 176 -37.76 -12.97 25.73
N THR A 177 -38.96 -13.30 26.17
CA THR A 177 -39.57 -12.70 27.35
C THR A 177 -39.58 -13.74 28.46
N PRO A 178 -39.10 -13.43 29.68
CA PRO A 178 -39.27 -14.35 30.79
C PRO A 178 -40.76 -14.58 31.07
N SER A 179 -41.09 -15.83 31.43
CA SER A 179 -42.44 -16.36 31.65
C SER A 179 -43.32 -15.52 32.61
N PRO A 180 -44.66 -15.59 32.48
CA PRO A 180 -45.59 -14.62 33.05
C PRO A 180 -45.65 -14.66 34.58
N VAL A 181 -45.82 -13.47 35.17
CA VAL A 181 -46.08 -13.30 36.61
C VAL A 181 -47.52 -13.75 36.96
N PRO A 182 -47.70 -14.48 38.07
CA PRO A 182 -48.92 -14.88 38.77
C PRO A 182 -50.34 -14.31 38.66
N ASN A 183 -50.70 -13.12 38.17
CA ASN A 183 -51.99 -12.53 38.65
C ASN A 183 -52.49 -11.23 37.99
N PHE A 184 -53.83 -11.13 37.88
CA PHE A 184 -54.77 -10.01 37.58
C PHE A 184 -54.48 -9.00 36.44
N TYR A 185 -53.27 -8.94 35.89
CA TYR A 185 -52.85 -8.03 34.82
C TYR A 185 -52.59 -8.75 33.48
N SER A 186 -53.06 -10.00 33.35
CA SER A 186 -52.86 -10.86 32.18
C SER A 186 -53.29 -10.20 30.86
N TRP A 187 -54.39 -9.45 30.83
CA TRP A 187 -54.84 -8.68 29.66
C TRP A 187 -53.87 -7.58 29.18
N ILE A 188 -53.15 -6.89 30.08
CA ILE A 188 -52.14 -5.89 29.73
C ILE A 188 -50.88 -6.58 29.21
N CYS A 189 -50.45 -7.67 29.84
CA CYS A 189 -49.35 -8.50 29.33
C CYS A 189 -49.68 -9.08 27.95
N ILE A 190 -50.92 -9.49 27.71
CA ILE A 190 -51.39 -9.96 26.39
C ILE A 190 -51.45 -8.81 25.37
N TYR A 191 -51.88 -7.60 25.75
CA TYR A 191 -51.91 -6.42 24.86
C TYR A 191 -50.51 -5.92 24.49
N ILE A 192 -49.57 -5.93 25.45
CA ILE A 192 -48.16 -5.65 25.21
C ILE A 192 -47.55 -6.79 24.40
N ASN A 193 -47.91 -8.05 24.68
CA ASN A 193 -47.47 -9.23 23.92
C ASN A 193 -47.95 -9.23 22.45
N GLN A 194 -49.17 -8.76 22.19
CA GLN A 194 -49.68 -8.52 20.84
C GLN A 194 -49.09 -7.25 20.20
N GLY A 195 -48.55 -6.34 21.02
CA GLY A 195 -47.80 -5.16 20.61
C GLY A 195 -46.31 -5.42 20.31
N HIS A 196 -45.82 -6.66 20.35
CA HIS A 196 -44.41 -7.04 20.06
C HIS A 196 -43.93 -6.52 18.71
N LEU A 197 -44.83 -6.38 17.73
CA LEU A 197 -44.51 -5.83 16.41
C LEU A 197 -44.18 -4.32 16.46
N ARG A 198 -44.71 -3.57 17.45
CA ARG A 198 -44.59 -2.10 17.51
C ARG A 198 -43.33 -1.57 18.17
N LEU A 199 -42.60 -2.40 18.92
CA LEU A 199 -41.35 -1.98 19.55
C LEU A 199 -40.26 -1.85 18.51
N VAL A 200 -40.16 -2.80 17.58
CA VAL A 200 -39.20 -2.66 16.49
C VAL A 200 -39.62 -1.56 15.55
N ASP A 201 -40.87 -1.42 15.15
CA ASP A 201 -41.31 -0.23 14.38
C ASP A 201 -40.96 1.11 15.09
N ALA A 202 -41.02 1.15 16.43
CA ALA A 202 -40.71 2.34 17.20
C ALA A 202 -39.20 2.60 17.35
N PHE A 203 -38.36 1.57 17.28
CA PHE A 203 -36.91 1.65 17.51
C PHE A 203 -36.08 1.35 16.27
N GLU A 204 -36.70 0.91 15.17
CA GLU A 204 -36.08 0.49 13.91
C GLU A 204 -35.12 1.56 13.42
N GLY A 205 -35.61 2.78 13.22
CA GLY A 205 -34.76 3.89 12.78
C GLY A 205 -33.59 4.20 13.71
N GLN A 206 -33.73 4.01 15.03
CA GLN A 206 -32.61 4.23 15.98
C GLN A 206 -31.61 3.07 15.96
N ILE A 207 -32.08 1.83 15.79
CA ILE A 207 -31.23 0.65 15.65
C ILE A 207 -30.48 0.72 14.31
N VAL A 208 -31.18 0.99 13.19
CA VAL A 208 -30.57 1.23 11.87
C VAL A 208 -29.48 2.29 12.00
N PHE A 209 -29.82 3.46 12.53
CA PHE A 209 -28.87 4.55 12.67
C PHE A 209 -27.66 4.18 13.55
N ALA A 210 -27.89 3.51 14.69
CA ALA A 210 -26.82 3.07 15.57
C ALA A 210 -25.88 2.06 14.88
N VAL A 211 -26.44 1.13 14.11
CA VAL A 211 -25.67 0.15 13.32
C VAL A 211 -24.86 0.86 12.23
N GLU A 212 -25.52 1.70 11.42
CA GLU A 212 -24.89 2.45 10.33
C GLU A 212 -23.76 3.34 10.83
N ASP A 213 -24.01 4.14 11.86
CA ASP A 213 -23.04 5.09 12.42
C ASP A 213 -21.81 4.37 13.01
N ASN A 214 -22.01 3.32 13.80
CA ASN A 214 -20.90 2.62 14.44
C ASN A 214 -20.10 1.75 13.46
N ILE A 215 -20.74 1.13 12.46
CA ILE A 215 -20.04 0.42 11.39
C ILE A 215 -19.22 1.41 10.55
N SER A 216 -19.79 2.55 10.16
CA SER A 216 -19.04 3.57 9.44
C SER A 216 -17.86 4.10 10.23
N LYS A 217 -18.00 4.32 11.53
CA LYS A 217 -16.87 4.69 12.40
C LYS A 217 -15.78 3.64 12.36
N LYS A 218 -16.11 2.35 12.45
CA LYS A 218 -15.12 1.26 12.36
C LYS A 218 -14.42 1.21 10.99
N ILE A 219 -15.16 1.44 9.91
CA ILE A 219 -14.59 1.52 8.56
C ILE A 219 -13.62 2.70 8.45
N ILE A 220 -14.02 3.89 8.90
CA ILE A 220 -13.16 5.09 8.90
C ILE A 220 -11.91 4.87 9.76
N GLU A 221 -12.06 4.31 10.96
CA GLU A 221 -10.92 3.93 11.82
C GLU A 221 -9.97 2.95 11.10
N GLY A 222 -10.52 1.96 10.38
CA GLY A 222 -9.74 1.02 9.58
C GLY A 222 -8.99 1.71 8.44
N ILE A 223 -9.62 2.65 7.75
CA ILE A 223 -8.99 3.42 6.67
C ILE A 223 -7.89 4.32 7.21
N MET A 224 -8.08 4.95 8.38
CA MET A 224 -7.02 5.73 9.04
C MET A 224 -5.81 4.87 9.40
N LYS A 225 -6.02 3.62 9.83
CA LYS A 225 -4.93 2.66 10.06
C LYS A 225 -4.24 2.29 8.76
N LEU A 226 -4.99 2.05 7.69
CA LEU A 226 -4.44 1.75 6.37
C LEU A 226 -3.62 2.91 5.81
N ASP A 227 -4.12 4.14 5.93
CA ASP A 227 -3.39 5.36 5.58
C ASP A 227 -2.08 5.48 6.36
N SER A 228 -2.11 5.25 7.68
CA SER A 228 -0.90 5.23 8.51
C SER A 228 0.10 4.16 8.06
N LEU A 229 -0.36 2.98 7.61
CA LEU A 229 0.51 1.93 7.08
C LEU A 229 1.16 2.36 5.76
N LEU A 230 0.40 2.95 4.84
CA LEU A 230 0.89 3.46 3.57
C LEU A 230 1.92 4.59 3.77
N GLN A 231 1.68 5.48 4.72
CA GLN A 231 2.62 6.54 5.07
C GLN A 231 3.88 6.02 5.78
N SER A 232 3.78 4.85 6.45
CA SER A 232 4.92 4.21 7.13
C SER A 232 5.79 3.36 6.21
N LEU A 233 5.45 3.24 4.93
CA LEU A 233 6.27 2.51 3.97
C LEU A 233 7.70 3.06 3.97
N PRO A 234 8.72 2.19 3.94
CA PRO A 234 10.10 2.65 3.97
C PRO A 234 10.37 3.53 2.75
N LYS A 235 11.18 4.58 2.93
CA LYS A 235 11.64 5.44 1.84
C LYS A 235 12.87 4.87 1.12
N GLN A 236 13.58 3.97 1.79
CA GLN A 236 14.75 3.29 1.25
C GLN A 236 14.79 1.83 1.69
N ILE A 237 15.33 0.97 0.84
CA ILE A 237 15.59 -0.45 1.14
C ILE A 237 17.09 -0.67 1.00
N ALA A 238 17.78 -0.95 2.12
CA ALA A 238 19.20 -1.27 2.08
C ALA A 238 19.43 -2.59 1.33
N LEU A 239 20.35 -2.57 0.37
CA LEU A 239 20.85 -3.78 -0.29
C LEU A 239 21.99 -4.37 0.55
N ASP A 240 22.95 -3.52 0.92
CA ASP A 240 24.09 -3.81 1.78
C ASP A 240 24.61 -2.51 2.44
N ASP A 241 25.87 -2.49 2.89
CA ASP A 241 26.54 -1.34 3.48
C ASP A 241 27.00 -0.29 2.45
N ILE A 242 26.88 -0.59 1.16
CA ILE A 242 27.36 0.24 0.05
C ILE A 242 26.20 0.89 -0.71
N ALA A 243 25.08 0.19 -0.86
CA ALA A 243 23.96 0.61 -1.67
C ALA A 243 22.59 0.44 -0.97
N ALA A 244 21.70 1.40 -1.21
CA ALA A 244 20.31 1.36 -0.83
C ALA A 244 19.42 1.78 -2.01
N LEU A 245 18.31 1.09 -2.21
CA LEU A 245 17.30 1.43 -3.22
C LEU A 245 16.38 2.52 -2.67
N ASN A 246 16.27 3.64 -3.39
CA ASN A 246 15.28 4.68 -3.09
C ASN A 246 13.89 4.23 -3.57
N VAL A 247 12.97 4.02 -2.65
CA VAL A 247 11.59 3.56 -2.93
C VAL A 247 10.55 4.64 -2.62
N THR A 248 10.96 5.91 -2.59
CA THR A 248 10.06 7.05 -2.44
C THR A 248 9.07 7.14 -3.60
N PHE A 249 7.82 7.48 -3.30
CA PHE A 249 6.78 7.67 -4.32
C PHE A 249 7.00 8.99 -5.07
N VAL A 250 6.77 8.94 -6.38
CA VAL A 250 6.94 10.08 -7.30
C VAL A 250 5.59 10.43 -7.89
N GLY A 251 5.14 11.66 -7.66
CA GLY A 251 3.87 12.13 -8.19
C GLY A 251 2.64 11.42 -7.60
N ASN A 252 1.51 11.57 -8.30
CA ASN A 252 0.26 10.91 -7.92
C ASN A 252 0.12 9.57 -8.64
N PRO A 253 -0.56 8.58 -8.01
CA PRO A 253 -0.96 7.37 -8.71
C PRO A 253 -1.80 7.68 -9.94
N VAL A 254 -1.65 6.87 -10.98
CA VAL A 254 -2.46 6.95 -12.20
C VAL A 254 -3.53 5.85 -12.13
N PHE A 255 -4.80 6.26 -12.27
CA PHE A 255 -5.93 5.35 -12.31
C PHE A 255 -6.28 5.05 -13.76
N ASN A 256 -6.32 3.76 -14.09
CA ASN A 256 -6.84 3.28 -15.37
C ASN A 256 -8.13 2.49 -15.13
N ASN A 257 -8.78 2.07 -16.21
CA ASN A 257 -9.93 1.16 -16.16
C ASN A 257 -9.51 -0.17 -15.50
N SER A 258 -9.77 -0.31 -14.20
CA SER A 258 -9.45 -1.47 -13.37
C SER A 258 -7.96 -1.70 -13.05
N SER A 259 -7.13 -0.66 -13.00
CA SER A 259 -5.78 -0.77 -12.44
C SER A 259 -5.31 0.54 -11.80
N ILE A 260 -4.34 0.43 -10.91
CA ILE A 260 -3.66 1.58 -10.29
C ILE A 260 -2.18 1.44 -10.54
N GLU A 261 -1.58 2.49 -11.09
CA GLU A 261 -0.15 2.56 -11.37
C GLU A 261 0.52 3.56 -10.42
N PHE A 262 1.63 3.12 -9.83
CA PHE A 262 2.48 3.92 -8.96
C PHE A 262 3.85 4.07 -9.60
N GLN A 263 4.44 5.24 -9.40
CA GLN A 263 5.82 5.51 -9.75
C GLN A 263 6.61 5.67 -8.46
N ILE A 264 7.74 4.97 -8.36
CA ILE A 264 8.72 5.18 -7.30
C ILE A 264 10.06 5.57 -7.91
N ASN A 265 10.89 6.29 -7.15
CA ASN A 265 12.17 6.82 -7.60
C ASN A 265 13.04 5.71 -8.22
N GLY A 266 13.23 4.60 -7.51
CA GLY A 266 13.81 3.38 -8.05
C GLY A 266 15.32 3.39 -8.25
N LEU A 267 16.01 4.50 -7.97
CA LEU A 267 17.46 4.59 -8.12
C LEU A 267 18.19 4.13 -6.85
N PHE A 268 19.36 3.52 -7.02
CA PHE A 268 20.25 3.19 -5.92
C PHE A 268 21.11 4.40 -5.53
N MET A 269 21.36 4.53 -4.23
CA MET A 269 22.15 5.58 -3.59
C MET A 269 23.03 4.98 -2.48
N ALA A 270 24.06 5.70 -2.05
CA ALA A 270 24.81 5.29 -0.87
C ALA A 270 23.92 5.44 0.39
N PRO A 271 23.99 4.53 1.40
CA PRO A 271 23.07 4.50 2.54
C PRO A 271 22.99 5.78 3.41
N ASN A 272 23.96 6.69 3.28
CA ASN A 272 24.04 7.96 4.04
C ASN A 272 24.13 9.20 3.13
N ASP A 273 23.90 9.06 1.84
CA ASP A 273 23.84 10.21 0.94
C ASP A 273 22.46 10.86 1.10
N ASP A 274 22.38 11.92 1.92
CA ASP A 274 21.24 12.85 1.97
C ASP A 274 21.13 13.67 0.66
N PHE A 275 21.32 13.04 -0.51
CA PHE A 275 20.91 13.62 -1.78
C PHE A 275 19.37 13.65 -1.79
N ALA A 276 18.85 14.65 -1.09
CA ALA A 276 17.58 15.28 -1.36
C ALA A 276 17.51 15.52 -2.87
N SER A 277 16.78 14.63 -3.54
CA SER A 277 15.89 14.89 -4.67
C SER A 277 16.16 16.20 -5.43
N SER A 278 17.34 16.32 -6.03
CA SER A 278 17.65 17.44 -6.91
C SER A 278 17.74 16.92 -8.33
N LEU A 279 16.59 16.92 -9.00
CA LEU A 279 16.37 17.22 -10.43
C LEU A 279 15.09 16.53 -10.87
N TYR A 280 13.95 17.07 -10.44
CA TYR A 280 12.65 16.73 -10.99
C TYR A 280 12.51 17.42 -12.35
N ASN A 281 12.60 16.67 -13.44
CA ASN A 281 12.08 17.10 -14.73
C ASN A 281 10.75 16.41 -14.94
N LYS A 282 9.68 17.19 -14.92
CA LYS A 282 8.30 16.72 -15.04
C LYS A 282 7.96 16.28 -16.47
N ASP A 283 8.73 15.36 -17.03
CA ASP A 283 8.45 14.73 -18.30
C ASP A 283 7.97 13.31 -18.03
N SER A 284 6.64 13.21 -17.87
CA SER A 284 5.91 11.95 -17.86
C SER A 284 6.34 11.12 -19.08
N LEU A 285 7.16 10.10 -18.86
CA LEU A 285 7.35 9.06 -19.86
C LEU A 285 5.99 8.45 -20.19
N ASN A 286 5.77 8.19 -21.48
CA ASN A 286 4.49 7.67 -21.96
C ASN A 286 4.21 6.31 -21.29
N PRO A 287 2.98 6.09 -20.80
CA PRO A 287 2.61 4.82 -20.20
C PRO A 287 2.91 3.68 -21.18
N VAL A 288 3.66 2.68 -20.71
CA VAL A 288 3.96 1.50 -21.52
C VAL A 288 2.64 0.76 -21.75
N PRO A 289 2.24 0.51 -23.02
CA PRO A 289 0.96 -0.14 -23.31
C PRO A 289 0.88 -1.52 -22.65
N PHE A 290 -0.10 -1.68 -21.76
CA PHE A 290 -0.27 -2.85 -20.92
C PHE A 290 -1.08 -3.96 -21.62
N ASN A 291 -0.58 -5.19 -21.59
CA ASN A 291 -1.26 -6.36 -22.17
C ASN A 291 -0.98 -7.63 -21.36
N ALA A 292 -1.25 -7.63 -20.04
CA ALA A 292 -1.17 -8.86 -19.24
C ALA A 292 -2.11 -8.87 -18.03
N PRO A 293 -3.36 -9.35 -18.15
CA PRO A 293 -4.31 -9.40 -17.02
C PRO A 293 -4.09 -10.55 -16.01
N ALA A 294 -2.95 -11.27 -16.04
CA ALA A 294 -2.83 -12.54 -15.31
C ALA A 294 -2.32 -12.42 -13.85
N LYS A 295 -1.54 -11.39 -13.52
CA LYS A 295 -0.85 -11.21 -12.24
C LYS A 295 -1.51 -10.10 -11.41
N MET A 296 -1.37 -10.16 -10.08
CA MET A 296 -1.94 -9.16 -9.17
C MET A 296 -1.14 -7.86 -9.14
N VAL A 297 0.18 -7.99 -9.19
CA VAL A 297 1.14 -6.89 -9.16
C VAL A 297 2.15 -7.13 -10.27
N GLU A 298 2.47 -6.06 -10.98
CA GLU A 298 3.55 -6.04 -11.97
C GLU A 298 4.52 -4.90 -11.63
N ILE A 299 5.81 -5.17 -11.82
CA ILE A 299 6.89 -4.23 -11.53
C ILE A 299 7.69 -4.06 -12.81
N LEU A 300 7.79 -2.82 -13.29
CA LEU A 300 8.59 -2.46 -14.44
C LEU A 300 9.82 -1.68 -13.96
N LEU A 301 11.00 -2.18 -14.33
CA LEU A 301 12.27 -1.58 -13.95
C LEU A 301 12.86 -0.87 -15.17
N HIS A 302 13.09 0.44 -15.07
CA HIS A 302 13.83 1.17 -16.09
C HIS A 302 15.30 0.72 -16.12
N GLU A 303 15.97 0.79 -17.26
CA GLU A 303 17.38 0.39 -17.38
C GLU A 303 18.31 1.19 -16.44
N ASN A 304 17.93 2.45 -16.18
CA ASN A 304 18.64 3.34 -15.25
C ASN A 304 18.62 2.86 -13.79
N VAL A 305 17.66 2.00 -13.40
CA VAL A 305 17.69 1.33 -12.10
C VAL A 305 18.96 0.47 -11.98
N PHE A 306 19.26 -0.32 -13.02
CA PHE A 306 20.47 -1.14 -13.06
C PHE A 306 21.73 -0.29 -13.20
N SER A 307 21.71 0.76 -14.02
CA SER A 307 22.85 1.67 -14.16
C SER A 307 23.16 2.42 -12.85
N SER A 308 22.16 2.73 -12.03
CA SER A 308 22.37 3.40 -10.75
C SER A 308 23.07 2.49 -9.74
N VAL A 309 22.69 1.21 -9.65
CA VAL A 309 23.36 0.28 -8.73
C VAL A 309 24.81 0.05 -9.15
N SER A 310 25.07 -0.12 -10.44
CA SER A 310 26.43 -0.32 -10.95
C SER A 310 27.31 0.91 -10.66
N LEU A 311 26.76 2.12 -10.77
CA LEU A 311 27.45 3.36 -10.45
C LEU A 311 27.81 3.48 -8.96
N VAL A 312 26.89 3.14 -8.05
CA VAL A 312 27.13 3.20 -6.60
C VAL A 312 28.28 2.27 -6.20
N PHE A 313 28.26 1.01 -6.65
CA PHE A 313 29.34 0.05 -6.36
C PHE A 313 30.68 0.44 -6.99
N PHE A 314 30.65 1.03 -8.19
CA PHE A 314 31.86 1.53 -8.85
C PHE A 314 32.47 2.68 -8.05
N ASN A 315 31.65 3.68 -7.66
CA ASN A 315 32.11 4.83 -6.88
C ASN A 315 32.63 4.45 -5.49
N ALA A 316 32.11 3.36 -4.92
CA ALA A 316 32.60 2.79 -3.66
C ALA A 316 33.93 2.01 -3.80
N ASN A 317 34.53 1.95 -5.00
CA ASN A 317 35.70 1.12 -5.32
C ASN A 317 35.53 -0.37 -4.99
N TYR A 318 34.28 -0.86 -4.94
CA TYR A 318 33.98 -2.24 -4.57
C TYR A 318 34.28 -3.25 -5.68
N MET A 319 34.25 -2.79 -6.94
CA MET A 319 34.45 -3.64 -8.13
C MET A 319 35.93 -3.95 -8.41
N GLN A 320 36.61 -4.52 -7.43
CA GLN A 320 38.00 -4.93 -7.49
C GLN A 320 38.15 -6.36 -6.96
N TRP A 321 38.98 -7.16 -7.61
CA TRP A 321 39.24 -8.54 -7.21
C TRP A 321 40.71 -8.90 -7.38
N VAL A 322 41.35 -9.26 -6.28
CA VAL A 322 42.71 -9.80 -6.28
C VAL A 322 42.65 -11.32 -6.22
N ILE A 323 43.15 -11.97 -7.27
CA ILE A 323 43.26 -13.42 -7.37
C ILE A 323 44.72 -13.79 -7.09
N ASN A 324 44.98 -14.31 -5.90
CA ASN A 324 46.28 -14.84 -5.48
C ASN A 324 46.26 -16.36 -5.25
N LYS A 325 45.09 -16.99 -5.33
CA LYS A 325 44.90 -18.44 -5.15
C LYS A 325 43.96 -18.98 -6.21
N THR A 326 44.34 -20.10 -6.82
CA THR A 326 43.52 -20.81 -7.81
C THR A 326 43.55 -22.32 -7.54
N PRO A 327 42.59 -23.10 -8.05
CA PRO A 327 42.59 -24.55 -7.90
C PRO A 327 43.86 -25.21 -8.44
N ASP A 328 44.44 -24.63 -9.51
CA ASP A 328 45.75 -24.99 -10.04
C ASP A 328 46.70 -23.81 -9.88
N GLN A 329 47.44 -23.81 -8.77
CA GLN A 329 48.34 -22.71 -8.42
C GLN A 329 49.47 -22.51 -9.44
N SER A 330 49.75 -23.47 -10.31
CA SER A 330 50.73 -23.29 -11.39
C SER A 330 50.33 -22.21 -12.38
N LEU A 331 49.03 -21.87 -12.49
CA LEU A 331 48.52 -20.78 -13.32
C LEU A 331 48.93 -19.40 -12.80
N LEU A 332 49.16 -19.28 -11.49
CA LEU A 332 49.61 -18.07 -10.81
C LEU A 332 51.07 -18.20 -10.35
N ASN A 333 51.91 -18.88 -11.13
CA ASN A 333 53.35 -18.93 -10.91
C ASN A 333 54.12 -18.63 -12.21
N THR A 334 55.23 -17.90 -12.12
CA THR A 334 56.01 -17.50 -13.31
C THR A 334 56.54 -18.70 -14.10
N ALA A 335 56.72 -19.86 -13.45
CA ALA A 335 57.12 -21.10 -14.11
C ALA A 335 56.08 -21.57 -15.16
N GLY A 336 54.79 -21.46 -14.84
CA GLY A 336 53.70 -21.78 -15.77
C GLY A 336 53.67 -20.86 -16.99
N TRP A 337 54.19 -19.64 -16.85
CA TRP A 337 54.21 -18.60 -17.89
C TRP A 337 55.51 -18.55 -18.69
N LYS A 338 56.47 -19.44 -18.41
CA LYS A 338 57.79 -19.49 -19.06
C LYS A 338 57.74 -19.46 -20.59
N TYR A 339 56.70 -20.04 -21.19
CA TYR A 339 56.51 -20.09 -22.64
C TYR A 339 55.57 -19.00 -23.18
N ILE A 340 54.80 -18.33 -22.32
CA ILE A 340 53.84 -17.28 -22.68
C ILE A 340 54.53 -15.90 -22.59
N VAL A 341 55.18 -15.62 -21.47
CA VAL A 341 55.92 -14.37 -21.20
C VAL A 341 57.33 -14.70 -20.72
N PRO A 342 58.26 -15.10 -21.61
CA PRO A 342 59.56 -15.62 -21.19
C PRO A 342 60.43 -14.64 -20.40
N GLN A 343 60.28 -13.34 -20.62
CA GLN A 343 61.05 -12.31 -19.90
C GLN A 343 60.64 -12.21 -18.43
N LEU A 344 59.34 -12.42 -18.14
CA LEU A 344 58.82 -12.44 -16.77
C LEU A 344 59.47 -13.57 -15.96
N TYR A 345 59.50 -14.79 -16.53
CA TYR A 345 60.14 -15.94 -15.90
C TYR A 345 61.66 -15.76 -15.70
N LYS A 346 62.35 -15.14 -16.66
CA LYS A 346 63.80 -14.90 -16.55
C LYS A 346 64.14 -13.91 -15.44
N GLN A 347 63.28 -12.92 -15.22
CA GLN A 347 63.49 -11.89 -14.20
C GLN A 347 63.05 -12.37 -12.81
N TYR A 348 61.99 -13.18 -12.73
CA TYR A 348 61.40 -13.70 -11.50
C TYR A 348 61.22 -15.23 -11.62
N LEU A 349 62.17 -16.00 -11.08
CA LEU A 349 62.26 -17.45 -11.30
C LEU A 349 61.37 -18.24 -10.33
N ASN A 350 60.32 -18.89 -10.87
CA ASN A 350 59.36 -19.72 -10.12
C ASN A 350 58.64 -18.96 -8.98
N GLU A 351 58.48 -17.65 -9.13
CA GLU A 351 57.81 -16.80 -8.14
C GLU A 351 56.29 -16.87 -8.30
N ASP A 352 55.58 -16.69 -7.18
CA ASP A 352 54.12 -16.60 -7.17
C ASP A 352 53.64 -15.26 -7.73
N MET A 353 52.45 -15.28 -8.31
CA MET A 353 51.83 -14.12 -8.94
C MET A 353 50.44 -13.87 -8.37
N GLU A 354 49.99 -12.62 -8.51
CA GLU A 354 48.62 -12.23 -8.28
C GLU A 354 48.05 -11.51 -9.51
N LEU A 355 46.76 -11.69 -9.74
CA LEU A 355 46.01 -10.94 -10.73
C LEU A 355 45.11 -9.96 -10.01
N ASN A 356 45.37 -8.67 -10.17
CA ASN A 356 44.47 -7.63 -9.69
C ASN A 356 43.56 -7.19 -10.85
N ILE A 357 42.28 -7.50 -10.74
CA ILE A 357 41.23 -7.12 -11.68
C ILE A 357 40.48 -5.94 -11.08
N SER A 358 40.49 -4.81 -11.75
CA SER A 358 39.77 -3.61 -11.32
C SER A 358 38.90 -3.09 -12.46
N VAL A 359 37.64 -2.79 -12.18
CA VAL A 359 36.75 -2.14 -13.15
C VAL A 359 37.23 -0.70 -13.38
N SER A 360 37.36 -0.29 -14.65
CA SER A 360 37.93 1.02 -15.04
C SER A 360 36.87 2.09 -15.33
N SER A 361 35.61 1.69 -15.50
CA SER A 361 34.45 2.59 -15.61
C SER A 361 33.17 1.88 -15.17
N PRO A 362 32.11 2.62 -14.75
CA PRO A 362 30.86 2.01 -14.33
C PRO A 362 30.31 1.03 -15.38
N PRO A 363 29.93 -0.21 -14.99
CA PRO A 363 29.33 -1.15 -15.92
C PRO A 363 28.10 -0.59 -16.60
N ILE A 364 28.03 -0.75 -17.93
CA ILE A 364 26.88 -0.32 -18.74
C ILE A 364 25.91 -1.48 -18.83
N ILE A 365 24.67 -1.26 -18.39
CA ILE A 365 23.61 -2.27 -18.38
C ILE A 365 22.48 -1.79 -19.28
N THR A 366 22.06 -2.64 -20.21
CA THR A 366 20.98 -2.33 -21.17
C THR A 366 19.96 -3.47 -21.17
N VAL A 367 18.68 -3.11 -21.16
CA VAL A 367 17.57 -4.08 -21.21
C VAL A 367 17.18 -4.29 -22.67
N VAL A 368 17.17 -5.55 -23.10
CA VAL A 368 16.76 -5.95 -24.46
C VAL A 368 15.60 -6.92 -24.38
N ASN A 369 14.82 -7.08 -25.46
CA ASN A 369 13.58 -7.87 -25.46
C ASN A 369 13.69 -9.28 -24.83
N ASN A 370 14.87 -9.91 -24.90
CA ASN A 370 15.08 -11.28 -24.42
C ASN A 370 16.13 -11.38 -23.29
N GLY A 371 16.51 -10.28 -22.63
CA GLY A 371 17.47 -10.33 -21.54
C GLY A 371 18.11 -9.00 -21.16
N ILE A 372 19.25 -9.10 -20.49
CA ILE A 372 20.04 -7.96 -20.01
C ILE A 372 21.44 -8.09 -20.58
N ASN A 373 21.91 -7.05 -21.26
CA ASN A 373 23.28 -6.95 -21.73
C ASN A 373 24.10 -6.12 -20.76
N ILE A 374 25.24 -6.65 -20.33
CA ILE A 374 26.16 -5.99 -19.39
C ILE A 374 27.51 -5.85 -20.07
N THR A 375 28.04 -4.62 -20.13
CA THR A 375 29.38 -4.32 -20.63
C THR A 375 30.24 -3.82 -19.47
N ILE A 376 31.32 -4.55 -19.18
CA ILE A 376 32.27 -4.23 -18.11
C ILE A 376 33.62 -3.91 -18.75
N TYR A 377 34.14 -2.73 -18.47
CA TYR A 377 35.52 -2.38 -18.80
C TYR A 377 36.37 -2.60 -17.55
N SER A 378 37.38 -3.45 -17.67
CA SER A 378 38.26 -3.81 -16.56
C SER A 378 39.71 -3.80 -16.98
N ASP A 379 40.57 -3.36 -16.07
CA ASP A 379 42.01 -3.48 -16.18
C ASP A 379 42.46 -4.71 -15.39
N VAL A 380 43.40 -5.45 -15.96
CA VAL A 380 44.02 -6.61 -15.31
C VAL A 380 45.50 -6.32 -15.15
N THR A 381 45.95 -6.21 -13.90
CA THR A 381 47.35 -6.03 -13.55
C THR A 381 47.91 -7.35 -13.00
N ILE A 382 49.07 -7.75 -13.51
CA ILE A 382 49.78 -8.95 -13.04
C ILE A 382 50.90 -8.48 -12.11
N GLY A 383 50.81 -8.86 -10.84
CA GLY A 383 51.84 -8.64 -9.83
C GLY A 383 52.67 -9.90 -9.61
N VAL A 384 53.97 -9.76 -9.42
CA VAL A 384 54.82 -10.84 -8.89
C VAL A 384 54.97 -10.60 -7.40
N MET A 385 54.62 -11.61 -6.60
CA MET A 385 54.70 -11.55 -5.15
C MET A 385 56.13 -11.91 -4.74
N ASN A 386 57.01 -10.92 -4.63
CA ASN A 386 58.34 -11.17 -4.08
C ASN A 386 58.22 -11.60 -2.62
N VAL A 387 58.85 -12.73 -2.28
CA VAL A 387 59.12 -13.10 -0.89
C VAL A 387 60.38 -12.34 -0.48
N ASP A 388 60.25 -11.40 0.45
CA ASP A 388 61.42 -10.72 1.07
C ASP A 388 62.45 -11.72 1.64
#